data_AF-A0AAC8TNY9-F1
#
_entry.id   AF-A0AAC8TNY9-F1
#
_cell.length_a   1.000
_cell.length_b   1.000
_cell.length_c   1.000
_cell.angle_alpha   90.00
_cell.angle_beta   90.00
_cell.angle_gamma   90.00
#
_symmetry.space_group_name_H-M   'P 1'
#
loop_
_entity.id
_entity.type
_entity.pdbx_description
1 polymer ?
#
loop_
_entity_poly.entity_id
_entity_poly.type
_entity_poly.pdbx_seq_one_letter_code
_entity_poly.pdbx_strand_id
1 'polypeptide(L)'
;MQDTEQLLILLESEISAIQARYPHSPVMALSSLAEGADRLFARVIMEKRLPLHVVLPFAKDEYERDFAATVAEFRELYDYAHKTGGIYCIDTVIPGSEPMISLDQNPQGSLYRDLQYAKAGMYLAQRCHILFALWDGEKARGLGGTAQVVNFRREGRIQDNDLAALNAKLPGIKRYLGQSNLLDVPDTGLVCHIHVRRKAGTYADGATSPSVSWYPPLPVKGQPETPSIHGEESWYRSLERLDKLNARVAKEDDANASLGTSHLCHAAFAHIDRLANKEMKDMRKVYNLIFGLAAVMALVGNRVPGDGEHWVITSLSLSLLLLVLLSVALSRVHSSRANRNATELRALSEGLRVQNVWRQAGITRAVSLHYLRRSHDNIAWVRRAMLAASIYPQSDASTLKTAIDGVKESWVRDQKNYFEKNVHKKERKHRLAKRMAFGLFICGIAITSGVLVSSLWGLTDEHLAHTLHFWNMAGEHLAEFLIACAALCAAYAKFLGYEEDIADYERSAVLFSTALAKMESHSPTPDTEDLQETLYALGIETLQENARWVARTTGRDVEIIGG
;
A
#
# COMPACT_ATOMS: atom_id res chain seq x y z
N MET A 1 -26.10 27.21 -13.28
CA MET A 1 -25.16 27.48 -14.40
C MET A 1 -25.99 27.76 -15.65
N GLN A 2 -25.47 28.54 -16.61
CA GLN A 2 -26.03 28.51 -17.98
C GLN A 2 -25.46 27.27 -18.68
N ASP A 3 -26.12 26.79 -19.73
CA ASP A 3 -25.64 25.66 -20.55
C ASP A 3 -25.71 24.29 -19.84
N THR A 4 -26.60 24.15 -18.87
CA THR A 4 -26.78 22.93 -18.03
C THR A 4 -26.88 21.64 -18.85
N GLU A 5 -27.63 21.64 -19.94
CA GLU A 5 -27.80 20.46 -20.79
C GLU A 5 -26.47 20.01 -21.43
N GLN A 6 -25.68 20.96 -21.95
CA GLN A 6 -24.35 20.66 -22.50
C GLN A 6 -23.39 20.14 -21.43
N LEU A 7 -23.47 20.68 -20.21
CA LEU A 7 -22.65 20.20 -19.09
C LEU A 7 -23.00 18.77 -18.68
N LEU A 8 -24.28 18.41 -18.67
CA LEU A 8 -24.73 17.04 -18.41
C LEU A 8 -24.21 16.07 -19.47
N ILE A 9 -24.27 16.46 -20.76
CA ILE A 9 -23.73 15.65 -21.87
C ILE A 9 -22.22 15.43 -21.71
N LEU A 10 -21.46 16.49 -21.40
CA LEU A 10 -20.00 16.37 -21.22
C LEU A 10 -19.65 15.49 -20.01
N LEU A 11 -20.34 15.68 -18.88
CA LEU A 11 -20.19 14.83 -17.70
C LEU A 11 -20.45 13.37 -18.01
N GLU A 12 -21.58 13.07 -18.67
CA GLU A 12 -21.93 11.71 -19.04
C GLU A 12 -20.89 11.09 -19.98
N SER A 13 -20.43 11.85 -20.97
CA SER A 13 -19.40 11.41 -21.92
C SER A 13 -18.09 11.05 -21.20
N GLU A 14 -17.59 11.92 -20.32
CA GLU A 14 -16.34 11.68 -19.60
C GLU A 14 -16.45 10.51 -18.62
N ILE A 15 -17.57 10.40 -17.89
CA ILE A 15 -17.81 9.26 -16.99
C ILE A 15 -17.84 7.95 -17.78
N SER A 16 -18.51 7.93 -18.93
CA SER A 16 -18.59 6.75 -19.81
C SER A 16 -17.22 6.40 -20.39
N ALA A 17 -16.40 7.40 -20.75
CA ALA A 17 -15.03 7.19 -21.22
C ALA A 17 -14.12 6.59 -20.14
N ILE A 18 -14.29 6.99 -18.88
CA ILE A 18 -13.58 6.40 -17.73
C ILE A 18 -13.99 4.93 -17.56
N GLN A 19 -15.29 4.62 -17.59
CA GLN A 19 -15.78 3.24 -17.49
C GLN A 19 -15.22 2.36 -18.62
N ALA A 20 -15.16 2.89 -19.85
CA ALA A 20 -14.59 2.18 -20.99
C ALA A 20 -13.07 1.96 -20.87
N ARG A 21 -12.35 2.90 -20.25
CA ARG A 21 -10.90 2.81 -20.05
C ARG A 21 -10.51 1.83 -18.95
N TYR A 22 -11.31 1.75 -17.89
CA TYR A 22 -11.06 0.90 -16.72
C TYR A 22 -12.23 -0.06 -16.48
N PRO A 23 -12.47 -1.02 -17.39
CA PRO A 23 -13.67 -1.85 -17.39
C PRO A 23 -13.75 -2.84 -16.23
N HIS A 24 -12.63 -3.12 -15.56
CA HIS A 24 -12.57 -4.04 -14.44
C HIS A 24 -12.62 -3.32 -13.09
N SER A 25 -12.68 -1.99 -13.08
CA SER A 25 -12.69 -1.17 -11.88
C SER A 25 -14.08 -0.57 -11.67
N PRO A 26 -14.76 -0.87 -10.55
CA PRO A 26 -16.05 -0.27 -10.26
C PRO A 26 -15.90 1.24 -10.06
N VAL A 27 -16.79 2.01 -10.68
CA VAL A 27 -16.83 3.47 -10.52
C VAL A 27 -17.74 3.81 -9.35
N MET A 28 -17.20 4.59 -8.41
CA MET A 28 -17.91 5.14 -7.27
C MET A 28 -17.76 6.65 -7.28
N ALA A 29 -18.86 7.37 -7.12
CA ALA A 29 -18.87 8.83 -7.13
C ALA A 29 -18.79 9.38 -5.71
N LEU A 30 -18.04 10.47 -5.51
CA LEU A 30 -18.00 11.21 -4.26
C LEU A 30 -18.42 12.66 -4.50
N SER A 31 -19.28 13.22 -3.64
CA SER A 31 -19.71 14.63 -3.72
C SER A 31 -20.10 15.18 -2.35
N SER A 32 -20.09 16.50 -2.18
CA SER A 32 -20.67 17.17 -1.02
C SER A 32 -22.10 17.63 -1.23
N LEU A 33 -22.69 17.43 -2.42
CA LEU A 33 -24.04 17.86 -2.80
C LEU A 33 -24.32 19.37 -2.68
N ALA A 34 -23.27 20.18 -2.74
CA ALA A 34 -23.40 21.63 -2.81
C ALA A 34 -24.21 22.06 -4.04
N GLU A 35 -24.95 23.16 -3.93
CA GLU A 35 -25.72 23.66 -5.07
C GLU A 35 -24.81 24.00 -6.27
N GLY A 36 -25.22 23.58 -7.47
CA GLY A 36 -24.47 23.79 -8.70
C GLY A 36 -23.71 22.54 -9.16
N ALA A 37 -22.39 22.62 -9.25
CA ALA A 37 -21.52 21.61 -9.87
C ALA A 37 -21.73 20.20 -9.28
N ASP A 38 -21.72 20.12 -7.94
CA ASP A 38 -21.86 18.88 -7.19
C ASP A 38 -23.19 18.16 -7.48
N ARG A 39 -24.31 18.90 -7.54
CA ARG A 39 -25.61 18.31 -7.86
C ARG A 39 -25.77 17.93 -9.33
N LEU A 40 -25.16 18.69 -10.26
CA LEU A 40 -25.11 18.29 -11.67
C LEU A 40 -24.36 16.97 -11.84
N PHE A 41 -23.20 16.84 -11.20
CA PHE A 41 -22.44 15.60 -11.16
C PHE A 41 -23.26 14.47 -10.54
N ALA A 42 -23.86 14.68 -9.36
CA ALA A 42 -24.66 13.68 -8.67
C ALA A 42 -25.89 13.22 -9.49
N ARG A 43 -26.51 14.12 -10.25
CA ARG A 43 -27.64 13.80 -11.15
C ARG A 43 -27.22 12.83 -12.25
N VAL A 44 -26.10 13.10 -12.93
CA VAL A 44 -25.56 12.18 -13.95
C VAL A 44 -25.22 10.82 -13.33
N ILE A 45 -24.63 10.80 -12.14
CA ILE A 45 -24.33 9.55 -11.42
C ILE A 45 -25.61 8.76 -11.10
N MET A 46 -26.67 9.44 -10.67
CA MET A 46 -27.98 8.84 -10.41
C MET A 46 -28.62 8.26 -11.68
N GLU A 47 -28.58 9.01 -12.79
CA GLU A 47 -29.09 8.56 -14.09
C GLU A 47 -28.34 7.31 -14.60
N LYS A 48 -27.02 7.25 -14.38
CA LYS A 48 -26.19 6.08 -14.70
C LYS A 48 -26.28 4.95 -13.68
N ARG A 49 -27.08 5.12 -12.60
CA ARG A 49 -27.26 4.15 -11.51
C ARG A 49 -25.94 3.72 -10.84
N LEU A 50 -24.99 4.65 -10.76
CA LEU A 50 -23.70 4.41 -10.12
C LEU A 50 -23.78 4.71 -8.61
N PRO A 51 -23.02 3.99 -7.76
CA PRO A 51 -22.93 4.29 -6.33
C PRO A 51 -22.52 5.75 -6.07
N LEU A 52 -23.35 6.47 -5.30
CA LEU A 52 -23.06 7.84 -4.87
C LEU A 52 -22.74 7.90 -3.37
N HIS A 53 -21.57 8.44 -3.07
CA HIS A 53 -21.03 8.62 -1.73
C HIS A 53 -21.03 10.11 -1.39
N VAL A 54 -21.60 10.47 -0.24
CA VAL A 54 -21.78 11.87 0.15
C VAL A 54 -20.94 12.23 1.36
N VAL A 55 -20.17 13.31 1.25
CA VAL A 55 -19.35 13.88 2.31
C VAL A 55 -19.89 15.25 2.67
N LEU A 56 -20.59 15.34 3.80
CA LEU A 56 -21.21 16.58 4.26
C LEU A 56 -20.20 17.42 5.07
N PRO A 57 -20.18 18.75 4.87
CA PRO A 57 -19.37 19.65 5.68
C PRO A 57 -19.88 19.81 7.13
N PHE A 58 -21.18 19.57 7.36
CA PHE A 58 -21.84 19.62 8.66
C PHE A 58 -23.11 18.73 8.63
N ALA A 59 -23.78 18.59 9.79
CA ALA A 59 -24.95 17.74 9.94
C ALA A 59 -26.03 18.07 8.89
N LYS A 60 -26.76 17.03 8.44
CA LYS A 60 -27.76 17.12 7.37
C LYS A 60 -28.72 18.30 7.56
N ASP A 61 -29.31 18.40 8.74
CA ASP A 61 -30.34 19.42 9.04
C ASP A 61 -29.78 20.84 8.94
N GLU A 62 -28.54 21.04 9.38
CA GLU A 62 -27.85 22.33 9.26
C GLU A 62 -27.46 22.62 7.80
N TYR A 63 -27.14 21.59 7.01
CA TYR A 63 -26.81 21.71 5.58
C TYR A 63 -28.01 22.06 4.71
N GLU A 64 -29.18 21.52 5.04
CA GLU A 64 -30.42 21.87 4.36
C GLU A 64 -30.77 23.36 4.46
N ARG A 65 -30.36 24.04 5.55
CA ARG A 65 -30.61 25.49 5.74
C ARG A 65 -29.94 26.35 4.67
N ASP A 66 -28.83 25.90 4.09
CA ASP A 66 -28.12 26.63 3.03
C ASP A 66 -28.86 26.58 1.69
N PHE A 67 -29.86 25.70 1.56
CA PHE A 67 -30.53 25.40 0.30
C PHE A 67 -32.05 25.53 0.37
N ALA A 68 -32.57 26.46 1.17
CA ALA A 68 -34.02 26.59 1.39
C ALA A 68 -34.86 26.58 0.07
N ALA A 69 -34.34 27.17 -1.01
CA ALA A 69 -35.01 27.19 -2.32
C ALA A 69 -34.86 25.89 -3.14
N THR A 70 -33.85 25.07 -2.87
CA THR A 70 -33.45 23.89 -3.66
C THR A 70 -33.33 22.61 -2.82
N VAL A 71 -33.88 22.61 -1.60
CA VAL A 71 -33.75 21.52 -0.62
C VAL A 71 -34.35 20.19 -1.10
N ALA A 72 -35.39 20.24 -1.94
CA ALA A 72 -36.02 19.05 -2.50
C ALA A 72 -35.05 18.25 -3.38
N GLU A 73 -34.28 18.94 -4.24
CA GLU A 73 -33.24 18.32 -5.07
C GLU A 73 -32.12 17.71 -4.20
N PHE A 74 -31.70 18.44 -3.16
CA PHE A 74 -30.71 17.92 -2.21
C PHE A 74 -31.20 16.63 -1.55
N ARG A 75 -32.44 16.61 -1.04
CA ARG A 75 -33.02 15.42 -0.38
C ARG A 75 -33.14 14.23 -1.31
N GLU A 76 -33.55 14.43 -2.56
CA GLU A 76 -33.62 13.37 -3.57
C GLU A 76 -32.24 12.71 -3.79
N LEU A 77 -31.20 13.53 -4.03
CA LEU A 77 -29.84 13.03 -4.25
C LEU A 77 -29.24 12.41 -2.99
N TYR A 78 -29.55 12.97 -1.82
CA TYR A 78 -29.17 12.41 -0.53
C TYR A 78 -29.78 11.02 -0.30
N ASP A 79 -31.07 10.85 -0.58
CA ASP A 79 -31.76 9.58 -0.42
C ASP A 79 -31.24 8.53 -1.41
N TYR A 80 -30.89 8.94 -2.63
CA TYR A 80 -30.21 8.09 -3.60
C TYR A 80 -28.83 7.63 -3.09
N ALA A 81 -28.02 8.56 -2.55
CA ALA A 81 -26.73 8.24 -1.95
C ALA A 81 -26.86 7.30 -0.75
N HIS A 82 -27.87 7.52 0.11
CA HIS A 82 -28.15 6.64 1.25
C HIS A 82 -28.47 5.20 0.82
N LYS A 83 -29.11 5.01 -0.35
CA LYS A 83 -29.47 3.69 -0.87
C LYS A 83 -28.33 2.99 -1.62
N THR A 84 -27.49 3.75 -2.30
CA THR A 84 -26.50 3.21 -3.24
C THR A 84 -25.06 3.28 -2.76
N GLY A 85 -24.76 4.14 -1.79
CA GLY A 85 -23.43 4.36 -1.25
C GLY A 85 -23.46 4.61 0.25
N GLY A 86 -22.73 5.63 0.70
CA GLY A 86 -22.61 5.95 2.12
C GLY A 86 -22.62 7.46 2.35
N ILE A 87 -22.97 7.85 3.57
CA ILE A 87 -23.04 9.25 3.97
C ILE A 87 -22.14 9.47 5.17
N TYR A 88 -21.27 10.46 5.08
CA TYR A 88 -20.33 10.81 6.12
C TYR A 88 -20.35 12.33 6.34
N CYS A 89 -20.51 12.74 7.59
CA CYS A 89 -20.30 14.13 7.98
C CYS A 89 -18.88 14.25 8.53
N ILE A 90 -18.10 15.17 7.98
CA ILE A 90 -16.75 15.40 8.49
C ILE A 90 -16.80 15.99 9.90
N ASP A 91 -15.80 15.65 10.71
CA ASP A 91 -15.62 16.30 12.01
C ASP A 91 -15.31 17.78 11.83
N THR A 92 -15.45 18.58 12.88
CA THR A 92 -15.05 19.99 12.86
C THR A 92 -13.54 20.14 12.63
N VAL A 93 -13.10 21.18 11.90
CA VAL A 93 -11.66 21.47 11.73
C VAL A 93 -11.01 21.66 13.11
N ILE A 94 -11.63 22.50 13.94
CA ILE A 94 -11.18 22.78 15.31
C ILE A 94 -12.11 22.01 16.26
N PRO A 95 -11.60 21.05 17.05
CA PRO A 95 -12.42 20.33 18.02
C PRO A 95 -13.16 21.29 18.96
N GLY A 96 -14.46 21.05 19.20
CA GLY A 96 -15.29 21.90 20.05
C GLY A 96 -15.86 23.15 19.36
N SER A 97 -15.60 23.35 18.06
CA SER A 97 -16.11 24.51 17.31
C SER A 97 -17.50 24.29 16.68
N GLU A 98 -18.18 23.19 17.00
CA GLU A 98 -19.52 22.86 16.49
C GLU A 98 -20.53 24.01 16.65
N PRO A 99 -20.62 24.71 17.81
CA PRO A 99 -21.55 25.82 17.98
C PRO A 99 -21.27 26.98 17.03
N MET A 100 -20.00 27.19 16.65
CA MET A 100 -19.59 28.31 15.80
C MET A 100 -19.91 28.08 14.32
N ILE A 101 -20.28 26.87 13.93
CA ILE A 101 -20.72 26.55 12.57
C ILE A 101 -22.16 27.01 12.35
N SER A 102 -23.01 26.96 13.38
CA SER A 102 -24.41 27.41 13.30
C SER A 102 -24.49 28.92 13.03
N LEU A 103 -25.33 29.31 12.07
CA LEU A 103 -25.53 30.71 11.67
C LEU A 103 -25.96 31.59 12.84
N ASP A 104 -26.68 31.03 13.81
CA ASP A 104 -27.28 31.77 14.92
C ASP A 104 -26.28 32.08 16.05
N GLN A 105 -25.11 31.43 16.06
CA GLN A 105 -24.14 31.46 17.18
C GLN A 105 -22.72 31.85 16.74
N ASN A 106 -22.57 32.53 15.61
CA ASN A 106 -21.26 32.73 14.99
C ASN A 106 -20.69 34.17 15.16
N PRO A 107 -19.78 34.40 16.12
CA PRO A 107 -19.15 35.71 16.35
C PRO A 107 -18.07 36.08 15.31
N GLN A 108 -17.65 35.16 14.43
CA GLN A 108 -16.58 35.36 13.44
C GLN A 108 -17.11 35.39 11.98
N GLY A 109 -18.43 35.50 11.79
CA GLY A 109 -19.05 35.44 10.46
C GLY A 109 -18.80 34.08 9.78
N SER A 110 -18.88 33.99 8.45
CA SER A 110 -18.83 32.70 7.72
C SER A 110 -17.57 31.85 7.91
N LEU A 111 -16.51 32.31 8.59
CA LEU A 111 -15.20 31.68 8.66
C LEU A 111 -15.22 30.19 9.06
N TYR A 112 -15.92 29.82 10.13
CA TYR A 112 -15.99 28.42 10.58
C TYR A 112 -16.75 27.53 9.60
N ARG A 113 -17.76 28.07 8.92
CA ARG A 113 -18.47 27.35 7.84
C ARG A 113 -17.58 27.20 6.61
N ASP A 114 -16.91 28.26 6.19
CA ASP A 114 -15.96 28.25 5.05
C ASP A 114 -14.82 27.24 5.30
N LEU A 115 -14.38 27.11 6.56
CA LEU A 115 -13.42 26.09 7.01
C LEU A 115 -13.95 24.67 6.84
N GLN A 116 -15.21 24.42 7.20
CA GLN A 116 -15.84 23.12 7.00
C GLN A 116 -16.03 22.79 5.51
N TYR A 117 -16.45 23.76 4.70
CA TYR A 117 -16.50 23.61 3.25
C TYR A 117 -15.14 23.26 2.66
N ALA A 118 -14.07 23.95 3.09
CA ALA A 118 -12.72 23.62 2.68
C ALA A 118 -12.28 22.22 3.13
N LYS A 119 -12.58 21.84 4.38
CA LYS A 119 -12.25 20.49 4.90
C LYS A 119 -13.00 19.40 4.12
N ALA A 120 -14.26 19.61 3.75
CA ALA A 120 -15.03 18.68 2.90
C ALA A 120 -14.39 18.55 1.51
N GLY A 121 -14.07 19.67 0.86
CA GLY A 121 -13.40 19.67 -0.44
C GLY A 121 -12.02 18.99 -0.40
N MET A 122 -11.22 19.27 0.63
CA MET A 122 -9.93 18.59 0.86
C MET A 122 -10.12 17.09 1.08
N TYR A 123 -11.13 16.69 1.86
CA TYR A 123 -11.44 15.29 2.10
C TYR A 123 -11.72 14.54 0.79
N LEU A 124 -12.54 15.13 -0.09
CA LEU A 124 -12.83 14.60 -1.42
C LEU A 124 -11.57 14.52 -2.28
N ALA A 125 -10.80 15.61 -2.36
CA ALA A 125 -9.58 15.68 -3.16
C ALA A 125 -8.50 14.67 -2.72
N GLN A 126 -8.42 14.35 -1.43
CA GLN A 126 -7.48 13.35 -0.89
C GLN A 126 -7.90 11.91 -1.16
N ARG A 127 -9.18 11.63 -1.44
CA ARG A 127 -9.73 10.26 -1.52
C ARG A 127 -10.29 9.88 -2.88
N CYS A 128 -10.36 10.81 -3.81
CA CYS A 128 -10.70 10.53 -5.20
C CYS A 128 -9.46 10.08 -6.00
N HIS A 129 -9.70 9.22 -6.99
CA HIS A 129 -8.72 8.93 -8.04
C HIS A 129 -8.71 10.04 -9.10
N ILE A 130 -9.90 10.51 -9.48
CA ILE A 130 -10.13 11.56 -10.46
C ILE A 130 -11.07 12.59 -9.83
N LEU A 131 -10.65 13.86 -9.80
CA LEU A 131 -11.48 14.97 -9.37
C LEU A 131 -12.17 15.59 -10.58
N PHE A 132 -13.50 15.57 -10.61
CA PHE A 132 -14.26 16.35 -11.59
C PHE A 132 -14.40 17.80 -11.09
N ALA A 133 -14.00 18.75 -11.93
CA ALA A 133 -14.04 20.16 -11.61
C ALA A 133 -14.84 20.92 -12.66
N LEU A 134 -16.05 21.35 -12.31
CA LEU A 134 -16.82 22.29 -13.13
C LEU A 134 -16.46 23.70 -12.67
N TRP A 135 -15.50 24.31 -13.36
CA TRP A 135 -14.85 25.53 -12.89
C TRP A 135 -14.48 26.45 -14.05
N ASP A 136 -14.49 27.76 -13.78
CA ASP A 136 -14.25 28.82 -14.76
C ASP A 136 -12.77 29.13 -15.00
N GLY A 137 -11.86 28.48 -14.29
CA GLY A 137 -10.41 28.75 -14.38
C GLY A 137 -9.95 29.95 -13.54
N GLU A 138 -10.88 30.67 -12.91
CA GLU A 138 -10.58 31.89 -12.14
C GLU A 138 -10.11 31.59 -10.71
N LYS A 139 -9.26 32.47 -10.17
CA LYS A 139 -8.72 32.33 -8.81
C LYS A 139 -9.82 32.16 -7.75
N ALA A 140 -9.48 31.42 -6.68
CA ALA A 140 -10.35 31.26 -5.53
C ALA A 140 -10.74 32.63 -4.95
N ARG A 141 -12.04 32.81 -4.65
CA ARG A 141 -12.58 34.05 -4.06
C ARG A 141 -12.79 33.95 -2.54
N GLY A 142 -12.20 32.92 -1.94
CA GLY A 142 -12.40 32.58 -0.54
C GLY A 142 -12.07 31.14 -0.27
N LEU A 143 -12.06 30.81 1.02
CA LEU A 143 -11.85 29.46 1.54
C LEU A 143 -13.05 28.57 1.20
N GLY A 144 -12.81 27.32 0.80
CA GLY A 144 -13.85 26.34 0.51
C GLY A 144 -14.43 26.38 -0.90
N GLY A 145 -13.93 27.26 -1.77
CA GLY A 145 -14.39 27.35 -3.17
C GLY A 145 -13.77 26.28 -4.08
N THR A 146 -14.42 26.02 -5.23
CA THR A 146 -13.98 25.03 -6.23
C THR A 146 -12.53 25.20 -6.66
N ALA A 147 -12.09 26.43 -6.93
CA ALA A 147 -10.71 26.72 -7.33
C ALA A 147 -9.68 26.27 -6.27
N GLN A 148 -10.00 26.43 -4.98
CA GLN A 148 -9.13 26.00 -3.89
C GLN A 148 -8.98 24.47 -3.89
N VAL A 149 -10.09 23.74 -4.04
CA VAL A 149 -10.11 22.26 -4.07
C VAL A 149 -9.33 21.73 -5.29
N VAL A 150 -9.52 22.37 -6.45
CA VAL A 150 -8.78 22.04 -7.68
C VAL A 150 -7.29 22.26 -7.47
N ASN A 151 -6.89 23.44 -7.00
CA ASN A 151 -5.48 23.73 -6.75
C ASN A 151 -4.89 22.78 -5.69
N PHE A 152 -5.66 22.49 -4.63
CA PHE A 152 -5.26 21.51 -3.62
C PHE A 152 -5.02 20.13 -4.23
N ARG A 153 -5.86 19.67 -5.16
CA ARG A 153 -5.65 18.40 -5.88
C ARG A 153 -4.43 18.45 -6.82
N ARG A 154 -4.15 19.60 -7.43
CA ARG A 154 -3.04 19.78 -8.38
C ARG A 154 -1.69 19.96 -7.72
N GLU A 155 -1.64 20.58 -6.55
CA GLU A 155 -0.42 20.98 -5.84
C GLU A 155 -0.21 20.20 -4.54
N GLY A 156 -1.22 19.46 -4.07
CA GLY A 156 -1.20 18.66 -2.84
C GLY A 156 -1.20 19.49 -1.54
N ARG A 157 -1.35 20.82 -1.61
CA ARG A 157 -1.33 21.75 -0.46
C ARG A 157 -2.28 22.92 -0.69
N ILE A 158 -2.67 23.60 0.40
CA ILE A 158 -3.36 24.90 0.30
C ILE A 158 -2.34 25.96 -0.12
N GLN A 159 -2.75 26.87 -1.00
CA GLN A 159 -1.92 27.98 -1.46
C GLN A 159 -1.44 28.86 -0.29
N ASP A 160 -0.19 29.34 -0.35
CA ASP A 160 0.43 30.11 0.73
C ASP A 160 -0.35 31.37 1.11
N ASN A 161 -0.93 32.06 0.12
CA ASN A 161 -1.74 33.26 0.35
C ASN A 161 -3.00 32.96 1.16
N ASP A 162 -3.73 31.89 0.80
CA ASP A 162 -4.94 31.47 1.52
C ASP A 162 -4.58 31.02 2.93
N LEU A 163 -3.46 30.31 3.08
CA LEU A 163 -2.98 29.84 4.37
C LEU A 163 -2.51 30.99 5.27
N ALA A 164 -1.88 32.02 4.70
CA ALA A 164 -1.47 33.23 5.42
C ALA A 164 -2.69 34.02 5.90
N ALA A 165 -3.69 34.21 5.03
CA ALA A 165 -4.94 34.88 5.37
C ALA A 165 -5.70 34.14 6.48
N LEU A 166 -5.73 32.80 6.42
CA LEU A 166 -6.36 31.97 7.44
C LEU A 166 -5.61 32.04 8.77
N ASN A 167 -4.28 31.96 8.74
CA ASN A 167 -3.45 32.02 9.95
C ASN A 167 -3.48 33.40 10.62
N ALA A 168 -3.73 34.48 9.86
CA ALA A 168 -3.91 35.82 10.42
C ALA A 168 -5.21 35.92 11.25
N LYS A 169 -6.28 35.22 10.83
CA LYS A 169 -7.56 35.18 11.56
C LYS A 169 -7.57 34.16 12.69
N LEU A 170 -6.95 32.99 12.46
CA LEU A 170 -6.88 31.86 13.39
C LEU A 170 -5.42 31.39 13.52
N PRO A 171 -4.64 32.00 14.43
CA PRO A 171 -3.27 31.59 14.65
C PRO A 171 -3.17 30.11 15.03
N GLY A 172 -2.30 29.35 14.36
CA GLY A 172 -2.08 27.92 14.65
C GLY A 172 -3.02 26.96 13.92
N ILE A 173 -3.94 27.48 13.09
CA ILE A 173 -4.88 26.69 12.27
C ILE A 173 -4.21 25.61 11.41
N LYS A 174 -2.94 25.81 11.02
CA LYS A 174 -2.15 24.84 10.25
C LYS A 174 -2.14 23.44 10.89
N ARG A 175 -2.19 23.36 12.22
CA ARG A 175 -2.21 22.09 12.97
C ARG A 175 -3.49 21.29 12.76
N TYR A 176 -4.58 21.98 12.44
CA TYR A 176 -5.94 21.41 12.37
C TYR A 176 -6.38 21.08 10.95
N LEU A 177 -5.76 21.67 9.92
CA LEU A 177 -6.13 21.47 8.51
C LEU A 177 -5.78 20.07 7.98
N GLY A 178 -5.06 19.25 8.74
CA GLY A 178 -4.79 17.86 8.37
C GLY A 178 -4.05 17.70 7.03
N GLN A 179 -3.23 18.69 6.67
CA GLN A 179 -2.38 18.60 5.48
C GLN A 179 -1.30 17.55 5.67
N SER A 180 -0.77 17.05 4.55
CA SER A 180 0.49 16.33 4.49
C SER A 180 1.56 16.99 5.37
N ASN A 181 2.43 16.17 5.99
CA ASN A 181 3.62 16.69 6.67
C ASN A 181 4.29 17.77 5.81
N LEU A 182 4.63 18.91 6.41
CA LEU A 182 5.21 20.06 5.71
C LEU A 182 6.48 19.72 4.90
N LEU A 183 7.15 18.64 5.30
CA LEU A 183 8.37 18.12 4.70
C LEU A 183 8.15 16.95 3.72
N ASP A 184 6.91 16.49 3.53
CA ASP A 184 6.60 15.43 2.56
C ASP A 184 6.40 16.01 1.17
N VAL A 185 6.76 15.23 0.13
CA VAL A 185 6.40 15.53 -1.25
C VAL A 185 4.87 15.58 -1.35
N PRO A 186 4.27 16.67 -1.88
CA PRO A 186 2.82 16.76 -2.03
C PRO A 186 2.31 15.66 -2.96
N ASP A 187 1.23 14.99 -2.55
CA ASP A 187 0.55 14.04 -3.44
C ASP A 187 -0.43 14.83 -4.30
N THR A 188 -0.12 14.90 -5.60
CA THR A 188 -0.99 15.53 -6.61
C THR A 188 -1.90 14.47 -7.20
N GLY A 189 -2.94 14.83 -7.97
CA GLY A 189 -3.66 13.82 -8.72
C GLY A 189 -4.51 14.33 -9.88
N LEU A 190 -5.23 13.41 -10.51
CA LEU A 190 -5.95 13.68 -11.74
C LEU A 190 -7.11 14.66 -11.51
N VAL A 191 -7.23 15.64 -12.40
CA VAL A 191 -8.37 16.56 -12.48
C VAL A 191 -8.94 16.48 -13.90
N CYS A 192 -10.22 16.12 -14.01
CA CYS A 192 -11.04 16.32 -15.20
C CYS A 192 -11.72 17.68 -15.06
N HIS A 193 -11.18 18.69 -15.73
CA HIS A 193 -11.66 20.07 -15.66
C HIS A 193 -12.61 20.35 -16.81
N ILE A 194 -13.89 20.51 -16.47
CA ILE A 194 -14.94 20.99 -17.37
C ILE A 194 -14.98 22.52 -17.23
N HIS A 195 -14.56 23.20 -18.30
CA HIS A 195 -14.52 24.65 -18.37
C HIS A 195 -15.94 25.19 -18.46
N VAL A 196 -16.36 25.92 -17.43
CA VAL A 196 -17.67 26.56 -17.38
C VAL A 196 -17.53 28.07 -17.36
N ARG A 197 -18.62 28.78 -17.65
CA ARG A 197 -18.71 30.23 -17.44
C ARG A 197 -19.65 30.54 -16.30
N ARG A 198 -19.47 31.70 -15.68
CA ARG A 198 -20.46 32.22 -14.72
C ARG A 198 -21.68 32.77 -15.45
N LYS A 199 -22.77 32.95 -14.69
CA LYS A 199 -24.00 33.59 -15.17
C LYS A 199 -23.64 34.98 -15.73
N ALA A 200 -23.91 35.22 -17.01
CA ALA A 200 -23.55 36.44 -17.75
C ALA A 200 -22.03 36.69 -17.96
N GLY A 201 -21.17 35.69 -17.76
CA GLY A 201 -19.74 35.76 -18.09
C GLY A 201 -19.40 35.19 -19.47
N THR A 202 -18.13 35.33 -19.87
CA THR A 202 -17.54 34.63 -21.02
C THR A 202 -16.79 33.40 -20.54
N TYR A 203 -16.57 32.42 -21.42
CA TYR A 203 -15.62 31.35 -21.13
C TYR A 203 -14.18 31.90 -21.16
N ALA A 204 -13.27 31.17 -20.51
CA ALA A 204 -11.84 31.42 -20.61
C ALA A 204 -11.37 31.32 -22.08
N ASP A 205 -10.30 32.05 -22.40
CA ASP A 205 -9.62 32.03 -23.71
C ASP A 205 -10.50 32.30 -24.93
N GLY A 206 -11.63 32.99 -24.74
CA GLY A 206 -12.54 33.37 -25.83
C GLY A 206 -13.39 32.21 -26.37
N ALA A 207 -13.48 31.09 -25.65
CA ALA A 207 -14.32 29.96 -26.05
C ALA A 207 -15.82 30.34 -26.09
N THR A 208 -16.57 29.66 -26.95
CA THR A 208 -18.03 29.91 -27.13
C THR A 208 -18.91 28.82 -26.50
N SER A 209 -18.32 27.70 -26.09
CA SER A 209 -19.01 26.57 -25.48
C SER A 209 -18.17 25.96 -24.34
N PRO A 210 -18.79 25.17 -23.44
CA PRO A 210 -18.03 24.41 -22.45
C PRO A 210 -17.05 23.44 -23.14
N SER A 211 -15.92 23.20 -22.50
CA SER A 211 -14.88 22.28 -22.99
C SER A 211 -14.30 21.44 -21.85
N VAL A 212 -13.59 20.37 -22.17
CA VAL A 212 -12.97 19.48 -21.18
C VAL A 212 -11.46 19.48 -21.36
N SER A 213 -10.74 19.54 -20.25
CA SER A 213 -9.29 19.37 -20.20
C SER A 213 -8.89 18.49 -19.02
N TRP A 214 -7.76 17.82 -19.14
CA TRP A 214 -7.24 16.91 -18.12
C TRP A 214 -5.92 17.42 -17.56
N TYR A 215 -5.76 17.33 -16.24
CA TYR A 215 -4.51 17.64 -15.57
C TYR A 215 -4.03 16.46 -14.72
N PRO A 216 -2.79 15.95 -14.94
CA PRO A 216 -1.99 16.14 -16.17
C PRO A 216 -2.75 15.70 -17.44
N PRO A 217 -2.33 16.18 -18.64
CA PRO A 217 -2.97 15.81 -19.91
C PRO A 217 -3.06 14.30 -20.10
N LEU A 218 -4.10 13.84 -20.80
CA LEU A 218 -4.26 12.42 -21.13
C LEU A 218 -3.05 11.93 -21.95
N PRO A 219 -2.59 10.69 -21.71
CA PRO A 219 -1.48 10.12 -22.47
C PRO A 219 -1.86 9.97 -23.95
N VAL A 220 -0.94 10.35 -24.84
CA VAL A 220 -1.10 10.19 -26.29
C VAL A 220 -0.80 8.75 -26.67
N LYS A 221 -1.74 8.10 -27.36
CA LYS A 221 -1.61 6.70 -27.77
C LYS A 221 -0.35 6.49 -28.63
N GLY A 222 0.54 5.60 -28.19
CA GLY A 222 1.78 5.27 -28.91
C GLY A 222 3.00 6.11 -28.53
N GLN A 223 2.87 7.11 -27.66
CA GLN A 223 4.02 7.82 -27.09
C GLN A 223 4.34 7.28 -25.68
N PRO A 224 5.62 7.10 -25.33
CA PRO A 224 6.00 6.74 -23.97
C PRO A 224 5.58 7.85 -23.01
N GLU A 225 4.89 7.49 -21.92
CA GLU A 225 4.50 8.45 -20.89
C GLU A 225 5.74 9.12 -20.31
N THR A 226 5.75 10.46 -20.30
CA THR A 226 6.78 11.22 -19.60
C THR A 226 6.64 10.96 -18.10
N PRO A 227 7.72 10.57 -17.40
CA PRO A 227 7.73 10.49 -15.94
C PRO A 227 7.28 11.82 -15.34
N SER A 228 6.70 11.79 -14.14
CA SER A 228 6.42 13.03 -13.43
C SER A 228 7.72 13.83 -13.17
N ILE A 229 7.61 15.13 -12.87
CA ILE A 229 8.75 16.02 -12.56
C ILE A 229 9.66 15.44 -11.45
N HIS A 230 9.10 14.59 -10.57
CA HIS A 230 9.82 13.95 -9.47
C HIS A 230 10.24 12.50 -9.76
N GLY A 231 10.11 12.01 -10.99
CA GLY A 231 10.41 10.62 -11.34
C GLY A 231 9.30 9.61 -10.98
N GLU A 232 8.30 10.01 -10.17
CA GLU A 232 7.16 9.14 -9.80
C GLU A 232 6.38 8.62 -11.02
N GLU A 233 5.88 7.38 -10.88
CA GLU A 233 4.94 6.75 -11.81
C GLU A 233 3.73 7.66 -12.08
N SER A 234 3.36 7.78 -13.37
CA SER A 234 2.17 8.50 -13.82
C SER A 234 0.89 7.98 -13.15
N TRP A 235 -0.04 8.89 -12.86
CA TRP A 235 -1.36 8.54 -12.32
C TRP A 235 -2.13 7.61 -13.25
N TYR A 236 -2.07 7.83 -14.56
CA TYR A 236 -2.75 6.98 -15.54
C TYR A 236 -2.25 5.54 -15.47
N ARG A 237 -0.93 5.35 -15.40
CA ARG A 237 -0.30 4.04 -15.22
C ARG A 237 -0.69 3.38 -13.90
N SER A 238 -0.79 4.15 -12.82
CA SER A 238 -1.28 3.62 -11.52
C SER A 238 -2.71 3.10 -11.62
N LEU A 239 -3.61 3.80 -12.32
CA LEU A 239 -4.98 3.36 -12.55
C LEU A 239 -5.06 2.14 -13.46
N GLU A 240 -4.22 2.04 -14.49
CA GLU A 240 -4.14 0.81 -15.31
C GLU A 240 -3.69 -0.41 -14.49
N ARG A 241 -2.75 -0.22 -13.57
CA ARG A 241 -2.29 -1.30 -12.67
C ARG A 241 -3.40 -1.71 -11.71
N LEU A 242 -4.12 -0.74 -11.16
CA LEU A 242 -5.29 -1.00 -10.33
C LEU A 242 -6.36 -1.77 -11.10
N ASP A 243 -6.66 -1.39 -12.35
CA ASP A 243 -7.63 -2.09 -13.19
C ASP A 243 -7.21 -3.52 -13.51
N LYS A 244 -5.93 -3.73 -13.86
CA LYS A 244 -5.36 -5.07 -14.04
C LYS A 244 -5.44 -5.90 -12.76
N LEU A 245 -5.24 -5.29 -11.60
CA LEU A 245 -5.37 -5.97 -10.31
C LEU A 245 -6.82 -6.36 -10.03
N ASN A 246 -7.77 -5.45 -10.24
CA ASN A 246 -9.20 -5.73 -10.08
C ASN A 246 -9.66 -6.84 -11.03
N ALA A 247 -9.17 -6.87 -12.28
CA ALA A 247 -9.42 -7.94 -13.23
C ALA A 247 -8.92 -9.31 -12.74
N ARG A 248 -7.76 -9.33 -12.05
CA ARG A 248 -7.22 -10.56 -11.44
C ARG A 248 -8.06 -11.00 -10.25
N VAL A 249 -8.48 -10.07 -9.39
CA VAL A 249 -9.34 -10.35 -8.23
C VAL A 249 -10.68 -10.93 -8.69
N ALA A 250 -11.35 -10.30 -9.66
CA ALA A 250 -12.62 -10.77 -10.21
C ALA A 250 -12.54 -12.22 -10.73
N LYS A 251 -11.45 -12.58 -11.43
CA LYS A 251 -11.23 -13.96 -11.91
C LYS A 251 -11.06 -14.98 -10.78
N GLU A 252 -10.49 -14.59 -9.64
CA GLU A 252 -10.34 -15.47 -8.48
C GLU A 252 -11.63 -15.55 -7.64
N ASP A 253 -12.51 -14.56 -7.73
CA ASP A 253 -13.79 -14.48 -7.02
C ASP A 253 -14.92 -15.25 -7.70
N ASP A 254 -14.96 -15.27 -9.04
CA ASP A 254 -15.85 -16.16 -9.80
C ASP A 254 -15.60 -17.65 -9.45
N ALA A 255 -14.40 -17.97 -8.96
CA ALA A 255 -14.05 -19.30 -8.46
C ALA A 255 -14.38 -19.53 -6.97
N ASN A 256 -14.67 -18.47 -6.18
CA ASN A 256 -14.90 -18.51 -4.74
C ASN A 256 -16.07 -17.59 -4.32
N ALA A 257 -17.31 -18.03 -4.59
CA ALA A 257 -18.54 -17.30 -4.34
C ALA A 257 -18.92 -17.17 -2.84
N SER A 258 -18.12 -16.46 -2.02
CA SER A 258 -18.38 -16.39 -0.57
C SER A 258 -18.16 -15.03 0.13
N LEU A 259 -18.05 -13.91 -0.59
CA LEU A 259 -17.79 -12.59 0.03
C LEU A 259 -18.91 -11.55 -0.16
N GLY A 260 -20.13 -12.02 -0.48
CA GLY A 260 -21.31 -11.17 -0.56
C GLY A 260 -21.79 -10.73 0.82
N THR A 261 -21.26 -9.61 1.33
CA THR A 261 -21.81 -8.69 2.37
C THR A 261 -20.72 -7.83 3.05
N SER A 262 -19.42 -8.05 2.78
CA SER A 262 -18.35 -7.31 3.46
C SER A 262 -18.08 -5.93 2.85
N HIS A 263 -17.71 -4.95 3.69
CA HIS A 263 -17.34 -3.60 3.24
C HIS A 263 -16.12 -3.63 2.29
N LEU A 264 -16.10 -2.74 1.29
CA LEU A 264 -15.07 -2.68 0.24
C LEU A 264 -13.64 -2.81 0.78
N CYS A 265 -13.27 -2.04 1.81
CA CYS A 265 -11.93 -2.09 2.40
C CYS A 265 -11.56 -3.47 2.95
N HIS A 266 -12.50 -4.15 3.62
CA HIS A 266 -12.25 -5.47 4.20
C HIS A 266 -12.19 -6.54 3.12
N ALA A 267 -13.12 -6.49 2.16
CA ALA A 267 -13.10 -7.37 0.98
C ALA A 267 -11.74 -7.24 0.27
N ALA A 268 -11.36 -6.01 -0.10
CA ALA A 268 -10.10 -5.72 -0.77
C ALA A 268 -8.91 -6.26 0.03
N PHE A 269 -8.84 -6.02 1.35
CA PHE A 269 -7.80 -6.59 2.19
C PHE A 269 -7.74 -8.13 2.07
N ALA A 270 -8.87 -8.83 2.21
CA ALA A 270 -8.91 -10.28 2.18
C ALA A 270 -8.48 -10.88 0.82
N HIS A 271 -8.85 -10.26 -0.30
CA HIS A 271 -8.40 -10.70 -1.63
C HIS A 271 -6.91 -10.44 -1.82
N ILE A 272 -6.45 -9.22 -1.53
CA ILE A 272 -5.06 -8.83 -1.73
C ILE A 272 -4.13 -9.61 -0.79
N ASP A 273 -4.53 -9.88 0.44
CA ASP A 273 -3.71 -10.67 1.37
C ASP A 273 -3.54 -12.12 0.91
N ARG A 274 -4.61 -12.76 0.41
CA ARG A 274 -4.53 -14.11 -0.18
C ARG A 274 -3.59 -14.13 -1.39
N LEU A 275 -3.73 -13.15 -2.29
CA LEU A 275 -2.89 -13.04 -3.48
C LEU A 275 -1.41 -12.82 -3.12
N ALA A 276 -1.14 -11.88 -2.21
CA ALA A 276 0.20 -11.59 -1.72
C ALA A 276 0.84 -12.84 -1.08
N ASN A 277 0.09 -13.56 -0.23
CA ASN A 277 0.60 -14.78 0.42
C ASN A 277 0.91 -15.90 -0.57
N LYS A 278 0.10 -16.05 -1.63
CA LYS A 278 0.33 -16.99 -2.73
C LYS A 278 1.61 -16.65 -3.50
N GLU A 279 1.76 -15.40 -3.94
CA GLU A 279 2.96 -14.96 -4.68
C GLU A 279 4.24 -15.07 -3.82
N MET A 280 4.18 -14.67 -2.55
CA MET A 280 5.30 -14.82 -1.61
C MET A 280 5.66 -16.29 -1.36
N LYS A 281 4.68 -17.21 -1.41
CA LYS A 281 4.94 -18.65 -1.31
C LYS A 281 5.63 -19.19 -2.56
N ASP A 282 5.18 -18.77 -3.75
CA ASP A 282 5.78 -19.21 -5.00
C ASP A 282 7.21 -18.69 -5.16
N MET A 283 7.47 -17.44 -4.75
CA MET A 283 8.84 -16.91 -4.68
C MET A 283 9.75 -17.75 -3.78
N ARG A 284 9.28 -18.15 -2.58
CA ARG A 284 10.06 -19.02 -1.68
C ARG A 284 10.35 -20.40 -2.28
N LYS A 285 9.44 -20.97 -3.11
CA LYS A 285 9.70 -22.23 -3.81
C LYS A 285 10.85 -22.09 -4.79
N VAL A 286 10.91 -20.97 -5.52
CA VAL A 286 11.99 -20.69 -6.48
C VAL A 286 13.33 -20.55 -5.75
N TYR A 287 13.37 -19.85 -4.61
CA TYR A 287 14.59 -19.80 -3.79
C TYR A 287 15.02 -21.18 -3.30
N ASN A 288 14.10 -21.98 -2.76
CA ASN A 288 14.43 -23.34 -2.33
C ASN A 288 14.95 -24.21 -3.49
N LEU A 289 14.42 -24.01 -4.72
CA LEU A 289 14.90 -24.69 -5.91
C LEU A 289 16.34 -24.27 -6.27
N ILE A 290 16.67 -22.98 -6.20
CA ILE A 290 18.02 -22.45 -6.47
C ILE A 290 19.04 -23.08 -5.51
N PHE A 291 18.76 -23.05 -4.20
CA PHE A 291 19.65 -23.65 -3.21
C PHE A 291 19.71 -25.18 -3.32
N GLY A 292 18.60 -25.83 -3.70
CA GLY A 292 18.58 -27.26 -3.98
C GLY A 292 19.45 -27.63 -5.19
N LEU A 293 19.36 -26.87 -6.29
CA LEU A 293 20.20 -27.06 -7.47
C LEU A 293 21.67 -26.82 -7.15
N ALA A 294 22.00 -25.79 -6.36
CA ALA A 294 23.36 -25.52 -5.91
C ALA A 294 23.92 -26.67 -5.04
N ALA A 295 23.11 -27.26 -4.16
CA ALA A 295 23.50 -28.42 -3.35
C ALA A 295 23.81 -29.65 -4.22
N VAL A 296 22.94 -29.96 -5.18
CA VAL A 296 23.15 -31.08 -6.11
C VAL A 296 24.36 -30.83 -7.00
N MET A 297 24.58 -29.59 -7.44
CA MET A 297 25.75 -29.23 -8.23
C MET A 297 27.06 -29.42 -7.44
N ALA A 298 27.08 -29.05 -6.15
CA ALA A 298 28.23 -29.30 -5.27
C ALA A 298 28.50 -30.80 -5.09
N LEU A 299 27.45 -31.62 -5.02
CA LEU A 299 27.58 -33.08 -4.94
C LEU A 299 28.13 -33.68 -6.25
N VAL A 300 27.55 -33.32 -7.39
CA VAL A 300 27.95 -33.84 -8.72
C VAL A 300 29.34 -33.35 -9.14
N GLY A 301 29.73 -32.16 -8.67
CA GLY A 301 31.03 -31.55 -8.95
C GLY A 301 32.20 -32.19 -8.20
N ASN A 302 31.93 -33.00 -7.16
CA ASN A 302 32.95 -33.67 -6.35
C ASN A 302 33.52 -34.89 -7.10
N ARG A 303 34.58 -34.68 -7.88
CA ARG A 303 35.23 -35.71 -8.73
C ARG A 303 36.55 -36.16 -8.16
N VAL A 304 36.94 -37.39 -8.45
CA VAL A 304 38.11 -38.06 -7.89
C VAL A 304 39.16 -38.37 -8.97
N PRO A 305 40.47 -38.18 -8.70
CA PRO A 305 41.53 -38.72 -9.56
C PRO A 305 41.44 -40.26 -9.65
N GLY A 306 41.27 -40.80 -10.85
CA GLY A 306 41.06 -42.24 -11.07
C GLY A 306 39.60 -42.64 -11.30
N ASP A 307 38.66 -41.70 -11.23
CA ASP A 307 37.32 -41.88 -11.74
C ASP A 307 37.36 -42.29 -13.23
N GLY A 308 36.55 -43.29 -13.59
CA GLY A 308 36.47 -43.74 -14.98
C GLY A 308 36.05 -42.60 -15.92
N GLU A 309 36.64 -42.54 -17.11
CA GLU A 309 36.41 -41.46 -18.09
C GLU A 309 34.91 -41.22 -18.35
N HIS A 310 34.11 -42.28 -18.38
CA HIS A 310 32.65 -42.20 -18.51
C HIS A 310 31.99 -41.43 -17.36
N TRP A 311 32.38 -41.68 -16.11
CA TRP A 311 31.84 -40.93 -14.96
C TRP A 311 32.23 -39.45 -15.03
N VAL A 312 33.49 -39.15 -15.39
CA VAL A 312 33.95 -37.76 -15.55
C VAL A 312 33.12 -37.03 -16.61
N ILE A 313 32.90 -37.64 -17.77
CA ILE A 313 32.10 -37.05 -18.86
C ILE A 313 30.63 -36.88 -18.43
N THR A 314 30.02 -37.89 -17.80
CA THR A 314 28.61 -37.81 -17.35
C THR A 314 28.40 -36.77 -16.25
N SER A 315 29.28 -36.72 -15.25
CA SER A 315 29.22 -35.74 -14.18
C SER A 315 29.45 -34.33 -14.71
N LEU A 316 30.36 -34.13 -15.68
CA LEU A 316 30.59 -32.83 -16.33
C LEU A 316 29.37 -32.37 -17.12
N SER A 317 28.77 -33.29 -17.89
CA SER A 317 27.54 -33.04 -18.63
C SER A 317 26.39 -32.68 -17.69
N LEU A 318 26.27 -33.38 -16.56
CA LEU A 318 25.26 -33.11 -15.54
C LEU A 318 25.52 -31.79 -14.80
N SER A 319 26.76 -31.48 -14.44
CA SER A 319 27.14 -30.18 -13.86
C SER A 319 26.77 -29.03 -14.81
N LEU A 320 27.03 -29.17 -16.12
CA LEU A 320 26.66 -28.18 -17.13
C LEU A 320 25.14 -28.01 -17.22
N LEU A 321 24.38 -29.11 -17.22
CA LEU A 321 22.91 -29.08 -17.20
C LEU A 321 22.38 -28.37 -15.94
N LEU A 322 22.91 -28.70 -14.76
CA LEU A 322 22.53 -28.08 -13.49
C LEU A 322 22.86 -26.59 -13.48
N LEU A 323 23.99 -26.19 -14.06
CA LEU A 323 24.38 -24.79 -14.20
C LEU A 323 23.41 -24.03 -15.12
N VAL A 324 23.01 -24.61 -16.25
CA VAL A 324 21.97 -24.03 -17.13
C VAL A 324 20.64 -23.88 -16.39
N LEU A 325 20.20 -24.91 -15.65
CA LEU A 325 18.97 -24.86 -14.85
C LEU A 325 19.05 -23.80 -13.75
N LEU A 326 20.20 -23.68 -13.08
CA LEU A 326 20.47 -22.66 -12.07
C LEU A 326 20.42 -21.26 -12.69
N SER A 327 21.06 -21.05 -13.85
CA SER A 327 21.00 -19.78 -14.59
C SER A 327 19.58 -19.42 -15.01
N VAL A 328 18.76 -20.37 -15.46
CA VAL A 328 17.35 -20.14 -15.78
C VAL A 328 16.53 -19.79 -14.53
N ALA A 329 16.76 -20.50 -13.41
CA ALA A 329 16.08 -20.22 -12.14
C ALA A 329 16.45 -18.83 -11.60
N LEU A 330 17.74 -18.48 -11.64
CA LEU A 330 18.24 -17.14 -11.29
C LEU A 330 17.68 -16.07 -12.23
N SER A 331 17.63 -16.31 -13.54
CA SER A 331 17.04 -15.38 -14.50
C SER A 331 15.54 -15.13 -14.24
N ARG A 332 14.79 -16.15 -13.83
CA ARG A 332 13.38 -15.98 -13.41
C ARG A 332 13.23 -15.11 -12.17
N VAL A 333 14.09 -15.30 -11.16
CA VAL A 333 14.13 -14.43 -9.97
C VAL A 333 14.55 -13.01 -10.36
N HIS A 334 15.57 -12.90 -11.20
CA HIS A 334 16.13 -11.65 -11.70
C HIS A 334 15.17 -10.91 -12.64
N SER A 335 14.13 -11.58 -13.18
CA SER A 335 13.01 -10.91 -13.82
C SER A 335 12.23 -10.12 -12.75
N SER A 336 12.75 -8.93 -12.43
CA SER A 336 12.38 -8.01 -11.34
C SER A 336 10.86 -7.83 -11.16
N ARG A 337 10.08 -8.00 -12.24
CA ARG A 337 8.62 -7.82 -12.23
C ARG A 337 7.90 -8.77 -11.28
N ALA A 338 8.30 -10.05 -11.20
CA ALA A 338 7.57 -11.01 -10.37
C ALA A 338 7.80 -10.78 -8.86
N ASN A 339 9.05 -10.56 -8.45
CA ASN A 339 9.37 -10.26 -7.05
C ASN A 339 8.79 -8.90 -6.61
N ARG A 340 8.91 -7.90 -7.48
CA ARG A 340 8.37 -6.57 -7.23
C ARG A 340 6.86 -6.60 -7.05
N ASN A 341 6.12 -7.33 -7.90
CA ASN A 341 4.67 -7.47 -7.74
C ASN A 341 4.28 -8.10 -6.40
N ALA A 342 4.96 -9.16 -5.98
CA ALA A 342 4.69 -9.83 -4.71
C ALA A 342 4.91 -8.89 -3.51
N THR A 343 6.01 -8.13 -3.55
CA THR A 343 6.35 -7.13 -2.51
C THR A 343 5.33 -5.99 -2.47
N GLU A 344 4.93 -5.47 -3.64
CA GLU A 344 3.94 -4.39 -3.73
C GLU A 344 2.53 -4.84 -3.31
N LEU A 345 2.12 -6.08 -3.64
CA LEU A 345 0.86 -6.65 -3.15
C LEU A 345 0.87 -6.86 -1.64
N ARG A 346 2.01 -7.29 -1.09
CA ARG A 346 2.18 -7.40 0.37
C ARG A 346 2.09 -6.03 1.04
N ALA A 347 2.69 -5.01 0.45
CA ALA A 347 2.58 -3.63 0.89
C ALA A 347 1.12 -3.12 0.85
N LEU A 348 0.41 -3.38 -0.25
CA LEU A 348 -1.00 -3.05 -0.39
C LEU A 348 -1.88 -3.75 0.65
N SER A 349 -1.65 -5.06 0.90
CA SER A 349 -2.36 -5.81 1.95
C SER A 349 -2.16 -5.15 3.32
N GLU A 350 -0.93 -4.81 3.69
CA GLU A 350 -0.63 -4.17 4.97
C GLU A 350 -1.26 -2.79 5.11
N GLY A 351 -1.20 -1.97 4.06
CA GLY A 351 -1.88 -0.69 4.05
C GLY A 351 -3.40 -0.81 4.21
N LEU A 352 -4.04 -1.72 3.47
CA LEU A 352 -5.48 -1.98 3.57
C LEU A 352 -5.88 -2.54 4.94
N ARG A 353 -5.03 -3.36 5.56
CA ARG A 353 -5.23 -3.89 6.91
C ARG A 353 -5.33 -2.75 7.94
N VAL A 354 -4.35 -1.85 7.94
CA VAL A 354 -4.34 -0.68 8.84
C VAL A 354 -5.51 0.24 8.53
N GLN A 355 -5.83 0.47 7.25
CA GLN A 355 -6.98 1.30 6.86
C GLN A 355 -8.29 0.71 7.36
N ASN A 356 -8.46 -0.62 7.28
CA ASN A 356 -9.65 -1.30 7.78
C ASN A 356 -9.76 -1.19 9.31
N VAL A 357 -8.64 -1.30 10.02
CA VAL A 357 -8.59 -1.13 11.48
C VAL A 357 -8.95 0.30 11.87
N TRP A 358 -8.30 1.30 11.27
CA TRP A 358 -8.59 2.71 11.54
C TRP A 358 -10.06 3.03 11.26
N ARG A 359 -10.57 2.52 10.14
CA ARG A 359 -11.98 2.60 9.82
C ARG A 359 -12.87 2.01 10.92
N GLN A 360 -12.59 0.81 11.42
CA GLN A 360 -13.40 0.18 12.46
C GLN A 360 -13.32 0.94 13.80
N ALA A 361 -12.15 1.52 14.09
CA ALA A 361 -11.91 2.32 15.28
C ALA A 361 -12.41 3.78 15.16
N GLY A 362 -13.17 4.15 14.12
CA GLY A 362 -13.66 5.52 13.93
C GLY A 362 -12.58 6.55 13.57
N ILE A 363 -11.36 6.11 13.25
CA ILE A 363 -10.25 7.00 12.87
C ILE A 363 -10.44 7.39 11.40
N THR A 364 -10.65 8.69 11.17
CA THR A 364 -11.06 9.24 9.87
C THR A 364 -9.90 9.48 8.90
N ARG A 365 -8.66 9.28 9.36
CA ARG A 365 -7.42 9.49 8.60
C ARG A 365 -7.25 8.46 7.48
N ALA A 366 -6.69 8.89 6.35
CA ALA A 366 -6.39 8.02 5.22
C ALA A 366 -4.94 7.52 5.32
N VAL A 367 -4.75 6.20 5.28
CA VAL A 367 -3.42 5.58 5.33
C VAL A 367 -2.53 6.03 4.18
N SER A 368 -3.11 6.28 3.00
CA SER A 368 -2.40 6.79 1.81
C SER A 368 -1.61 8.07 2.06
N LEU A 369 -2.02 8.90 3.04
CA LEU A 369 -1.32 10.13 3.42
C LEU A 369 -0.06 9.90 4.25
N HIS A 370 0.07 8.74 4.90
CA HIS A 370 1.14 8.41 5.83
C HIS A 370 2.10 7.33 5.32
N TYR A 371 1.64 6.50 4.38
CA TYR A 371 2.33 5.29 3.99
C TYR A 371 3.13 5.46 2.70
N LEU A 372 4.36 4.93 2.65
CA LEU A 372 5.24 4.87 1.45
C LEU A 372 5.52 6.21 0.75
N ARG A 373 5.41 7.35 1.44
CA ARG A 373 5.59 8.69 0.86
C ARG A 373 7.03 9.04 0.47
N ARG A 374 8.00 8.42 1.15
CA ARG A 374 9.44 8.59 0.90
C ARG A 374 10.05 7.41 0.16
N SER A 375 9.25 6.37 -0.07
CA SER A 375 9.66 5.12 -0.69
C SER A 375 9.55 5.30 -2.21
N HIS A 376 10.69 5.31 -2.90
CA HIS A 376 10.92 5.36 -4.35
C HIS A 376 9.68 5.38 -5.28
N ASP A 377 9.76 6.22 -6.31
CA ASP A 377 8.89 6.47 -7.49
C ASP A 377 8.01 5.33 -8.03
N ASN A 378 8.42 4.10 -7.78
CA ASN A 378 7.91 2.85 -8.31
C ASN A 378 6.76 2.22 -7.51
N ILE A 379 6.47 2.71 -6.29
CA ILE A 379 5.46 2.14 -5.36
C ILE A 379 4.30 3.12 -5.12
N ALA A 380 4.29 4.27 -5.80
CA ALA A 380 3.22 5.27 -5.69
C ALA A 380 1.82 4.68 -5.98
N TRP A 381 1.72 3.75 -6.93
CA TRP A 381 0.47 3.07 -7.26
C TRP A 381 -0.17 2.34 -6.06
N VAL A 382 0.63 1.81 -5.12
CA VAL A 382 0.12 1.12 -3.92
C VAL A 382 -0.69 2.08 -3.07
N ARG A 383 -0.17 3.29 -2.82
CA ARG A 383 -0.88 4.33 -2.07
C ARG A 383 -2.17 4.73 -2.78
N ARG A 384 -2.10 4.89 -4.10
CA ARG A 384 -3.23 5.30 -4.95
C ARG A 384 -4.33 4.23 -4.99
N ALA A 385 -3.96 2.95 -5.02
CA ALA A 385 -4.90 1.83 -4.98
C ALA A 385 -5.72 1.76 -3.68
N MET A 386 -5.23 2.35 -2.59
CA MET A 386 -5.92 2.34 -1.30
C MET A 386 -6.95 3.46 -1.15
N LEU A 387 -7.00 4.45 -2.06
CA LEU A 387 -7.82 5.64 -1.87
C LEU A 387 -9.31 5.31 -1.73
N ALA A 388 -9.85 4.45 -2.60
CA ALA A 388 -11.24 3.99 -2.49
C ALA A 388 -11.55 3.26 -1.18
N ALA A 389 -10.56 2.60 -0.57
CA ALA A 389 -10.74 1.91 0.71
C ALA A 389 -10.77 2.88 1.90
N SER A 390 -10.37 4.14 1.71
CA SER A 390 -10.26 5.18 2.76
C SER A 390 -11.45 6.14 2.84
N ILE A 391 -12.52 5.90 2.06
CA ILE A 391 -13.68 6.80 1.92
C ILE A 391 -14.50 6.92 3.22
N TYR A 392 -14.45 5.93 4.12
CA TYR A 392 -15.29 5.95 5.32
C TYR A 392 -14.56 5.46 6.57
N PRO A 393 -14.67 6.19 7.69
CA PRO A 393 -14.66 5.59 9.02
C PRO A 393 -16.04 4.94 9.28
N GLN A 394 -16.04 3.73 9.84
CA GLN A 394 -17.21 3.19 10.54
C GLN A 394 -17.07 3.73 11.96
N SER A 395 -18.10 4.30 12.55
CA SER A 395 -19.05 3.54 13.33
C SER A 395 -19.99 4.57 13.90
N ASP A 396 -21.29 4.29 13.87
CA ASP A 396 -22.22 5.01 14.71
C ASP A 396 -21.65 5.07 16.15
N ALA A 397 -21.70 6.24 16.78
CA ALA A 397 -21.09 6.51 18.09
C ALA A 397 -21.52 5.46 19.13
N SER A 398 -22.72 4.91 18.98
CA SER A 398 -23.28 3.83 19.80
C SER A 398 -22.49 2.51 19.75
N THR A 399 -21.80 2.23 18.64
CA THR A 399 -21.09 0.96 18.39
C THR A 399 -19.57 1.07 18.45
N LEU A 400 -19.04 2.29 18.54
CA LEU A 400 -17.61 2.57 18.44
C LEU A 400 -16.78 1.83 19.50
N LYS A 401 -17.24 1.82 20.76
CA LYS A 401 -16.54 1.12 21.84
C LYS A 401 -16.41 -0.38 21.59
N THR A 402 -17.50 -1.03 21.19
CA THR A 402 -17.51 -2.46 20.84
C THR A 402 -16.64 -2.74 19.62
N ALA A 403 -16.62 -1.83 18.63
CA ALA A 403 -15.76 -1.96 17.46
C ALA A 403 -14.26 -1.86 17.84
N ILE A 404 -13.90 -0.92 18.71
CA ILE A 404 -12.53 -0.78 19.25
C ILE A 404 -12.11 -2.03 20.03
N ASP A 405 -13.00 -2.57 20.87
CA ASP A 405 -12.72 -3.83 21.58
C ASP A 405 -12.55 -5.01 20.60
N GLY A 406 -13.35 -5.07 19.53
CA GLY A 406 -13.18 -6.04 18.46
C GLY A 406 -11.82 -5.92 17.74
N VAL A 407 -11.37 -4.69 17.47
CA VAL A 407 -10.04 -4.41 16.90
C VAL A 407 -8.92 -4.81 17.85
N LYS A 408 -9.07 -4.52 19.14
CA LYS A 408 -8.09 -4.90 20.18
C LYS A 408 -7.84 -6.41 20.17
N GLU A 409 -8.91 -7.19 20.09
CA GLU A 409 -8.81 -8.66 20.05
C GLU A 409 -8.28 -9.16 18.69
N SER A 410 -8.97 -8.83 17.60
CA SER A 410 -8.72 -9.40 16.26
C SER A 410 -7.46 -8.88 15.57
N TRP A 411 -6.98 -7.70 15.97
CA TRP A 411 -5.76 -7.13 15.40
C TRP A 411 -4.65 -7.07 16.44
N VAL A 412 -4.83 -6.34 17.54
CA VAL A 412 -3.70 -6.05 18.44
C VAL A 412 -3.19 -7.32 19.12
N ARG A 413 -4.08 -8.10 19.74
CA ARG A 413 -3.72 -9.33 20.45
C ARG A 413 -3.28 -10.44 19.49
N ASP A 414 -4.02 -10.66 18.41
CA ASP A 414 -3.67 -11.69 17.42
C ASP A 414 -2.33 -11.41 16.72
N GLN A 415 -2.02 -10.14 16.42
CA GLN A 415 -0.73 -9.78 15.83
C GLN A 415 0.42 -9.94 16.81
N LYS A 416 0.24 -9.55 18.08
CA LYS A 416 1.22 -9.83 19.14
C LYS A 416 1.55 -11.33 19.17
N ASN A 417 0.52 -12.18 19.30
CA ASN A 417 0.68 -13.63 19.37
C ASN A 417 1.34 -14.21 18.11
N TYR A 418 0.97 -13.68 16.94
CA TYR A 418 1.56 -14.06 15.66
C TYR A 418 3.06 -13.74 15.61
N PHE A 419 3.47 -12.54 16.03
CA PHE A 419 4.88 -12.15 16.02
C PHE A 419 5.70 -12.96 17.01
N GLU A 420 5.26 -13.09 18.27
CA GLU A 420 5.94 -13.89 19.30
C GLU A 420 6.14 -15.35 18.84
N LYS A 421 5.10 -15.96 18.26
CA LYS A 421 5.19 -17.32 17.71
C LYS A 421 6.19 -17.42 16.56
N ASN A 422 6.27 -16.41 15.69
CA ASN A 422 7.17 -16.42 14.54
C ASN A 422 8.63 -16.15 14.94
N VAL A 423 8.89 -15.32 15.97
CA VAL A 423 10.22 -15.15 16.57
C VAL A 423 10.76 -16.52 16.99
N HIS A 424 10.06 -17.23 17.89
CA HIS A 424 10.53 -18.53 18.37
C HIS A 424 10.71 -19.57 17.27
N LYS A 425 9.80 -19.58 16.28
CA LYS A 425 9.87 -20.50 15.13
C LYS A 425 11.10 -20.21 14.26
N LYS A 426 11.39 -18.93 13.98
CA LYS A 426 12.53 -18.50 13.16
C LYS A 426 13.85 -18.68 13.91
N GLU A 427 13.92 -18.34 15.19
CA GLU A 427 15.08 -18.60 16.05
C GLU A 427 15.46 -20.07 16.09
N ARG A 428 14.48 -20.98 16.22
CA ARG A 428 14.73 -22.42 16.19
C ARG A 428 15.34 -22.86 14.86
N LYS A 429 14.82 -22.35 13.73
CA LYS A 429 15.35 -22.66 12.39
C LYS A 429 16.74 -22.09 12.18
N HIS A 430 16.98 -20.84 12.59
CA HIS A 430 18.28 -20.20 12.50
C HIS A 430 19.33 -20.94 13.34
N ARG A 431 19.01 -21.28 14.60
CA ARG A 431 19.90 -22.08 15.46
C ARG A 431 20.19 -23.46 14.88
N LEU A 432 19.18 -24.14 14.32
CA LEU A 432 19.37 -25.43 13.66
C LEU A 432 20.30 -25.30 12.45
N ALA A 433 20.07 -24.33 11.57
CA ALA A 433 20.92 -24.10 10.40
C ALA A 433 22.37 -23.78 10.79
N LYS A 434 22.59 -22.94 11.82
CA LYS A 434 23.93 -22.61 12.33
C LYS A 434 24.63 -23.81 12.95
N ARG A 435 23.91 -24.63 13.73
CA ARG A 435 24.45 -25.88 14.31
C ARG A 435 24.79 -26.90 13.23
N MET A 436 23.96 -27.04 12.20
CA MET A 436 24.24 -27.92 11.07
C MET A 436 25.47 -27.45 10.30
N ALA A 437 25.55 -26.16 9.93
CA ALA A 437 26.71 -25.62 9.23
C ALA A 437 28.01 -25.78 10.05
N PHE A 438 27.97 -25.47 11.35
CA PHE A 438 29.12 -25.64 12.22
C PHE A 438 29.51 -27.11 12.40
N GLY A 439 28.54 -28.00 12.61
CA GLY A 439 28.79 -29.44 12.73
C GLY A 439 29.42 -30.04 11.47
N LEU A 440 28.87 -29.72 10.29
CA LEU A 440 29.43 -30.15 9.00
C LEU A 440 30.86 -29.62 8.81
N PHE A 441 31.11 -28.36 9.17
CA PHE A 441 32.43 -27.74 9.08
C PHE A 441 33.46 -28.41 10.00
N ILE A 442 33.10 -28.67 11.26
CA ILE A 442 33.98 -29.35 12.22
C ILE A 442 34.24 -30.81 11.80
N CYS A 443 33.22 -31.53 11.32
CA CYS A 443 33.40 -32.87 10.78
C CYS A 443 34.33 -32.87 9.57
N GLY A 444 34.17 -31.91 8.65
CA GLY A 444 35.09 -31.72 7.52
C GLY A 444 36.53 -31.53 7.97
N ILE A 445 36.79 -30.59 8.89
CA ILE A 445 38.14 -30.34 9.44
C ILE A 445 38.71 -31.57 10.13
N ALA A 446 37.90 -32.29 10.92
CA ALA A 446 38.35 -33.49 11.63
C ALA A 446 38.76 -34.59 10.65
N ILE A 447 38.00 -34.80 9.57
CA ILE A 447 38.34 -35.77 8.53
C ILE A 447 39.60 -35.31 7.78
N THR A 448 39.72 -34.05 7.37
CA THR A 448 40.93 -33.52 6.72
C THR A 448 42.17 -33.70 7.61
N SER A 449 42.03 -33.45 8.91
CA SER A 449 43.12 -33.64 9.87
C SER A 449 43.49 -35.12 10.05
N GLY A 450 42.50 -36.01 10.07
CA GLY A 450 42.71 -37.45 10.10
C GLY A 450 43.43 -37.97 8.85
N VAL A 451 43.01 -37.50 7.67
CA VAL A 451 43.68 -37.82 6.39
C VAL A 451 45.12 -37.30 6.39
N LEU A 452 45.36 -36.08 6.87
CA LEU A 452 46.71 -35.51 6.96
C LEU A 452 47.62 -36.36 7.85
N VAL A 453 47.15 -36.76 9.04
CA VAL A 453 47.92 -37.62 9.96
C VAL A 453 48.18 -38.99 9.34
N SER A 454 47.16 -39.60 8.73
CA SER A 454 47.27 -40.87 8.00
C SER A 454 48.30 -40.80 6.87
N SER A 455 48.28 -39.71 6.09
CA SER A 455 49.22 -39.48 4.99
C SER A 455 50.65 -39.26 5.47
N LEU A 456 50.84 -38.53 6.58
CA LEU A 456 52.15 -38.35 7.21
C LEU A 456 52.73 -39.66 7.76
N TRP A 457 51.87 -40.54 8.27
CA TRP A 457 52.29 -41.88 8.73
C TRP A 457 52.64 -42.80 7.57
N GLY A 458 51.95 -42.68 6.43
CA GLY A 458 52.30 -43.39 5.20
C GLY A 458 53.69 -43.05 4.65
N LEU A 459 54.28 -41.89 5.01
CA LEU A 459 55.66 -41.56 4.61
C LEU A 459 56.72 -42.44 5.28
N THR A 460 56.40 -43.09 6.41
CA THR A 460 57.33 -43.95 7.14
C THR A 460 57.16 -45.43 6.83
N ASP A 461 56.02 -45.84 6.25
CA ASP A 461 55.70 -47.22 5.90
C ASP A 461 54.97 -47.30 4.54
N GLU A 462 55.69 -47.81 3.54
CA GLU A 462 55.24 -47.90 2.15
C GLU A 462 54.08 -48.90 1.96
N HIS A 463 54.01 -49.95 2.80
CA HIS A 463 52.91 -50.91 2.75
C HIS A 463 51.63 -50.32 3.35
N LEU A 464 51.78 -49.53 4.42
CA LEU A 464 50.69 -48.79 5.04
C LEU A 464 50.15 -47.69 4.10
N ALA A 465 51.03 -47.00 3.36
CA ALA A 465 50.64 -46.00 2.38
C ALA A 465 49.72 -46.57 1.30
N HIS A 466 50.06 -47.75 0.75
CA HIS A 466 49.24 -48.40 -0.28
C HIS A 466 47.87 -48.87 0.26
N THR A 467 47.80 -49.32 1.52
CA THR A 467 46.54 -49.76 2.14
C THR A 467 45.62 -48.60 2.54
N LEU A 468 46.19 -47.45 2.93
CA LEU A 468 45.45 -46.26 3.34
C LEU A 468 45.07 -45.32 2.18
N HIS A 469 45.71 -45.44 1.02
CA HIS A 469 45.52 -44.52 -0.11
C HIS A 469 44.04 -44.32 -0.50
N PHE A 470 43.28 -45.42 -0.65
CA PHE A 470 41.84 -45.35 -0.97
C PHE A 470 41.03 -44.61 0.11
N TRP A 471 41.31 -44.87 1.39
CA TRP A 471 40.61 -44.26 2.52
C TRP A 471 40.96 -42.78 2.68
N ASN A 472 42.22 -42.40 2.42
CA ASN A 472 42.65 -41.01 2.44
C ASN A 472 41.95 -40.22 1.33
N MET A 473 41.93 -40.73 0.10
CA MET A 473 41.22 -40.14 -1.03
C MET A 473 39.70 -39.99 -0.73
N ALA A 474 39.05 -41.05 -0.27
CA ALA A 474 37.64 -41.00 0.12
C ALA A 474 37.38 -39.99 1.27
N GLY A 475 38.31 -39.88 2.21
CA GLY A 475 38.28 -38.91 3.30
C GLY A 475 38.39 -37.47 2.82
N GLU A 476 39.29 -37.16 1.88
CA GLU A 476 39.45 -35.82 1.30
C GLU A 476 38.15 -35.35 0.63
N HIS A 477 37.56 -36.20 -0.23
CA HIS A 477 36.30 -35.87 -0.91
C HIS A 477 35.12 -35.72 0.03
N LEU A 478 35.04 -36.55 1.07
CA LEU A 478 34.02 -36.41 2.09
C LEU A 478 34.21 -35.09 2.84
N ALA A 479 35.44 -34.73 3.19
CA ALA A 479 35.73 -33.48 3.86
C ALA A 479 35.40 -32.25 3.00
N GLU A 480 35.80 -32.24 1.73
CA GLU A 480 35.48 -31.18 0.76
C GLU A 480 33.97 -31.02 0.58
N PHE A 481 33.25 -32.13 0.43
CA PHE A 481 31.79 -32.12 0.33
C PHE A 481 31.12 -31.58 1.58
N LEU A 482 31.56 -31.99 2.78
CA LEU A 482 31.02 -31.50 4.05
C LEU A 482 31.28 -30.00 4.24
N ILE A 483 32.46 -29.50 3.85
CA ILE A 483 32.80 -28.07 3.91
C ILE A 483 31.96 -27.28 2.91
N ALA A 484 31.79 -27.78 1.68
CA ALA A 484 30.93 -27.15 0.68
C ALA A 484 29.46 -27.09 1.15
N CYS A 485 28.96 -28.18 1.74
CA CYS A 485 27.62 -28.21 2.35
C CYS A 485 27.50 -27.24 3.53
N ALA A 486 28.52 -27.13 4.37
CA ALA A 486 28.55 -26.18 5.47
C ALA A 486 28.46 -24.73 4.96
N ALA A 487 29.25 -24.39 3.93
CA ALA A 487 29.22 -23.08 3.28
C ALA A 487 27.84 -22.79 2.66
N LEU A 488 27.24 -23.77 1.98
CA LEU A 488 25.91 -23.63 1.39
C LEU A 488 24.82 -23.44 2.45
N CYS A 489 24.85 -24.21 3.55
CA CYS A 489 23.92 -24.05 4.67
C CYS A 489 24.04 -22.66 5.32
N ALA A 490 25.27 -22.17 5.52
CA ALA A 490 25.51 -20.84 6.05
C ALA A 490 25.03 -19.73 5.09
N ALA A 491 25.33 -19.87 3.80
CA ALA A 491 24.86 -18.96 2.75
C ALA A 491 23.33 -18.94 2.65
N TYR A 492 22.67 -20.10 2.75
CA TYR A 492 21.21 -20.19 2.75
C TYR A 492 20.59 -19.51 3.97
N ALA A 493 21.15 -19.71 5.17
CA ALA A 493 20.68 -19.06 6.38
C ALA A 493 20.83 -17.53 6.31
N LYS A 494 21.94 -17.04 5.75
CA LYS A 494 22.18 -15.61 5.51
C LYS A 494 21.24 -15.06 4.44
N PHE A 495 21.04 -15.77 3.34
CA PHE A 495 20.14 -15.38 2.24
C PHE A 495 18.69 -15.25 2.70
N LEU A 496 18.21 -16.19 3.53
CA LEU A 496 16.88 -16.11 4.11
C LEU A 496 16.71 -14.96 5.12
N GLY A 497 17.78 -14.26 5.47
CA GLY A 497 17.76 -13.07 6.32
C GLY A 497 17.15 -13.34 7.69
N TYR A 498 17.40 -14.52 8.27
CA TYR A 498 16.74 -14.90 9.52
C TYR A 498 17.04 -13.94 10.67
N GLU A 499 18.26 -13.41 10.77
CA GLU A 499 18.62 -12.45 11.81
C GLU A 499 17.83 -11.15 11.67
N GLU A 500 17.72 -10.61 10.46
CA GLU A 500 16.93 -9.39 10.24
C GLU A 500 15.43 -9.65 10.47
N ASP A 501 14.88 -10.73 9.93
CA ASP A 501 13.48 -11.09 10.11
C ASP A 501 13.11 -11.30 11.58
N ILE A 502 13.99 -11.92 12.37
CA ILE A 502 13.78 -12.10 13.82
C ILE A 502 13.76 -10.75 14.51
N ALA A 503 14.75 -9.89 14.25
CA ALA A 503 14.81 -8.56 14.84
C ALA A 503 13.58 -7.70 14.50
N ASP A 504 13.09 -7.78 13.26
CA ASP A 504 11.88 -7.07 12.82
C ASP A 504 10.63 -7.59 13.56
N TYR A 505 10.50 -8.91 13.72
CA TYR A 505 9.40 -9.52 14.46
C TYR A 505 9.45 -9.21 15.96
N GLU A 506 10.63 -9.20 16.58
CA GLU A 506 10.80 -8.82 17.98
C GLU A 506 10.37 -7.38 18.23
N ARG A 507 10.85 -6.43 17.40
CA ARG A 507 10.42 -5.02 17.49
C ARG A 507 8.91 -4.88 17.33
N SER A 508 8.32 -5.60 16.38
CA SER A 508 6.87 -5.60 16.16
C SER A 508 6.11 -6.19 17.36
N ALA A 509 6.58 -7.29 17.95
CA ALA A 509 5.96 -7.88 19.14
C ALA A 509 5.99 -6.93 20.34
N VAL A 510 7.13 -6.25 20.58
CA VAL A 510 7.27 -5.23 21.64
C VAL A 510 6.32 -4.05 21.41
N LEU A 511 6.20 -3.59 20.16
CA LEU A 511 5.27 -2.51 19.81
C LEU A 511 3.80 -2.90 20.10
N PHE A 512 3.37 -4.07 19.64
CA PHE A 512 1.99 -4.55 19.82
C PHE A 512 1.67 -4.88 21.29
N SER A 513 2.63 -5.44 22.04
CA SER A 513 2.46 -5.66 23.49
C SER A 513 2.36 -4.36 24.28
N THR A 514 3.14 -3.34 23.92
CA THR A 514 3.06 -2.00 24.52
C THR A 514 1.70 -1.36 24.26
N ALA A 515 1.20 -1.43 23.02
CA ALA A 515 -0.12 -0.92 22.67
C ALA A 515 -1.23 -1.67 23.41
N LEU A 516 -1.17 -3.00 23.48
CA LEU A 516 -2.16 -3.80 24.22
C LEU A 516 -2.19 -3.44 25.71
N ALA A 517 -1.02 -3.30 26.34
CA ALA A 517 -0.93 -2.91 27.75
C ALA A 517 -1.53 -1.52 28.01
N LYS A 518 -1.34 -0.55 27.09
CA LYS A 518 -1.99 0.76 27.17
C LYS A 518 -3.51 0.66 27.06
N MET A 519 -4.02 -0.14 26.12
CA MET A 519 -5.46 -0.34 25.92
C MET A 519 -6.14 -1.13 27.07
N GLU A 520 -5.39 -1.95 27.80
CA GLU A 520 -5.87 -2.72 28.96
C GLU A 520 -5.66 -1.99 30.31
N SER A 521 -4.92 -0.87 30.31
CA SER A 521 -4.65 -0.11 31.52
C SER A 521 -5.95 0.43 32.12
N HIS A 522 -6.14 0.21 33.42
CA HIS A 522 -7.40 0.44 34.12
C HIS A 522 -7.59 1.93 34.46
N SER A 523 -7.99 2.73 33.47
CA SER A 523 -8.74 3.96 33.74
C SER A 523 -10.22 3.61 33.93
N PRO A 524 -10.93 4.16 34.94
CA PRO A 524 -12.33 3.80 35.25
C PRO A 524 -13.30 4.03 34.07
N THR A 525 -12.90 4.85 33.11
CA THR A 525 -13.41 4.87 31.74
C THR A 525 -12.22 5.24 30.83
N PRO A 526 -11.61 4.31 30.06
CA PRO A 526 -10.64 4.73 29.06
C PRO A 526 -11.35 5.68 28.10
N ASP A 527 -10.78 6.87 27.91
CA ASP A 527 -11.31 7.81 26.93
C ASP A 527 -11.25 7.12 25.56
N THR A 528 -12.35 7.22 24.81
CA THR A 528 -12.39 6.63 23.46
C THR A 528 -11.33 7.28 22.58
N GLU A 529 -11.04 8.56 22.82
CA GLU A 529 -9.97 9.31 22.15
C GLU A 529 -8.58 8.72 22.43
N ASP A 530 -8.26 8.37 23.68
CA ASP A 530 -6.97 7.74 24.03
C ASP A 530 -6.76 6.39 23.34
N LEU A 531 -7.83 5.59 23.22
CA LEU A 531 -7.80 4.31 22.52
C LEU A 531 -7.59 4.52 21.00
N GLN A 532 -8.28 5.50 20.42
CA GLN A 532 -8.12 5.86 19.01
C GLN A 532 -6.71 6.38 18.72
N GLU A 533 -6.13 7.23 19.58
CA GLU A 533 -4.76 7.71 19.44
C GLU A 533 -3.74 6.58 19.58
N THR A 534 -3.96 5.64 20.50
CA THR A 534 -3.11 4.45 20.63
C THR A 534 -3.14 3.59 19.35
N LEU A 535 -4.32 3.36 18.78
CA LEU A 535 -4.49 2.61 17.53
C LEU A 535 -3.95 3.36 16.30
N TYR A 536 -4.09 4.69 16.29
CA TYR A 536 -3.50 5.54 15.26
C TYR A 536 -1.98 5.45 15.29
N ALA A 537 -1.35 5.66 16.44
CA ALA A 537 0.10 5.55 16.62
C ALA A 537 0.63 4.15 16.27
N LEU A 538 -0.04 3.09 16.73
CA LEU A 538 0.30 1.70 16.38
C LEU A 538 0.22 1.46 14.86
N GLY A 539 -0.81 2.01 14.21
CA GLY A 539 -0.97 1.95 12.76
C GLY A 539 0.18 2.65 12.03
N ILE A 540 0.55 3.86 12.44
CA ILE A 540 1.68 4.62 11.87
C ILE A 540 2.99 3.83 11.97
N GLU A 541 3.32 3.31 13.15
CA GLU A 541 4.54 2.52 13.36
C GLU A 541 4.54 1.23 12.53
N THR A 542 3.38 0.55 12.43
CA THR A 542 3.22 -0.65 11.57
C THR A 542 3.48 -0.33 10.10
N LEU A 543 2.94 0.79 9.61
CA LEU A 543 3.14 1.26 8.24
C LEU A 543 4.61 1.63 7.98
N GLN A 544 5.29 2.25 8.95
CA GLN A 544 6.71 2.59 8.84
C GLN A 544 7.61 1.35 8.83
N GLU A 545 7.36 0.38 9.72
CA GLU A 545 8.10 -0.89 9.74
C GLU A 545 7.92 -1.64 8.42
N ASN A 546 6.69 -1.69 7.92
CA ASN A 546 6.44 -2.29 6.61
C ASN A 546 7.12 -1.52 5.47
N ALA A 547 7.09 -0.19 5.47
CA ALA A 547 7.80 0.61 4.46
C ALA A 547 9.32 0.36 4.48
N ARG A 548 9.92 0.18 5.66
CA ARG A 548 11.34 -0.22 5.82
C ARG A 548 11.60 -1.63 5.27
N TRP A 549 10.69 -2.57 5.49
CA TRP A 549 10.76 -3.91 4.91
C TRP A 549 10.65 -3.89 3.37
N VAL A 550 9.72 -3.12 2.82
CA VAL A 550 9.56 -2.94 1.37
C VAL A 550 10.85 -2.37 0.77
N ALA A 551 11.37 -1.27 1.33
CA ALA A 551 12.58 -0.63 0.84
C ALA A 551 13.80 -1.58 0.81
N ARG A 552 14.00 -2.38 1.87
CA ARG A 552 15.08 -3.39 1.93
C ARG A 552 14.88 -4.50 0.90
N THR A 553 13.66 -5.00 0.75
CA THR A 553 13.36 -6.09 -0.18
C THR A 553 13.57 -5.65 -1.62
N THR A 554 13.13 -4.44 -1.97
CA THR A 554 13.39 -3.84 -3.28
C THR A 554 14.87 -3.48 -3.48
N GLY A 555 15.60 -3.13 -2.41
CA GLY A 555 17.03 -2.84 -2.48
C GLY A 555 17.90 -4.09 -2.69
N ARG A 556 17.56 -5.22 -2.05
CA ARG A 556 18.23 -6.51 -2.25
C ARG A 556 18.13 -6.99 -3.70
N ASP A 557 17.02 -6.71 -4.38
CA ASP A 557 16.88 -7.00 -5.81
C ASP A 557 17.93 -6.23 -6.64
N VAL A 558 18.26 -4.99 -6.26
CA VAL A 558 19.25 -4.15 -6.97
C VAL A 558 20.69 -4.60 -6.73
N GLU A 559 21.06 -5.04 -5.52
CA GLU A 559 22.40 -5.58 -5.25
C GLU A 559 22.66 -6.89 -6.00
N ILE A 560 21.65 -7.73 -6.18
CA ILE A 560 21.75 -8.94 -7.02
C ILE A 560 21.88 -8.57 -8.52
N ILE A 561 21.37 -7.40 -8.93
CA ILE A 561 21.49 -6.87 -10.29
C ILE A 561 22.86 -6.23 -10.55
N GLY A 562 23.47 -5.65 -9.52
CA GLY A 562 24.70 -4.87 -9.63
C GLY A 562 25.96 -5.69 -9.90
N GLY A 563 26.14 -6.81 -9.19
CA GLY A 563 27.43 -7.51 -9.16
C GLY A 563 28.51 -6.69 -8.45
#